data_AF-A0A0R3QIS8-F1
#
_entry.id   AF-A0A0R3QIS8-F1
#
_cell.length_a   1.000
_cell.length_b   1.000
_cell.length_c   1.000
_cell.angle_alpha   90.00
_cell.angle_beta   90.00
_cell.angle_gamma   90.00
#
_symmetry.space_group_name_H-M   'P 1'
#
loop_
_entity.id
_entity.type
_entity.pdbx_description
1 polymer ?
#
loop_
_entity_poly.entity_id
_entity_poly.type
_entity_poly.pdbx_seq_one_letter_code
_entity_poly.pdbx_strand_id
1 'polypeptide(L)'
;MIYYCVKTSEYLADILDKVSRETQYYVQLDVPLDRAEGIIEKFQKRYDLDQTARQRNYRLKQKPVVDLVVLLNQSLLKIEKVRLCLLCTLPEELREKKQDCSELLRIAYGLDKSELEPFESVQDRQNRLIYRTAIQVGENKQSAPVYEL
;
A
#
# COMPACT_ATOMS: atom_id res chain seq x y z
N MET A 1 -8.58 5.57 4.38
CA MET A 1 -9.84 4.89 3.98
C MET A 1 -9.55 3.46 3.55
N ILE A 2 -10.53 2.55 3.55
CA ILE A 2 -10.36 1.16 3.10
C ILE A 2 -11.16 0.92 1.82
N TYR A 3 -10.55 0.29 0.83
CA TYR A 3 -11.14 -0.06 -0.48
C TYR A 3 -11.01 -1.56 -0.70
N TYR A 4 -12.12 -2.26 -0.94
CA TYR A 4 -12.13 -3.70 -1.17
C TYR A 4 -12.34 -4.00 -2.66
N CYS A 5 -11.41 -4.73 -3.25
CA CYS A 5 -11.42 -5.12 -4.65
C CYS A 5 -11.46 -6.65 -4.77
N VAL A 6 -12.30 -7.16 -5.66
CA VAL A 6 -12.35 -8.59 -6.01
C VAL A 6 -11.72 -8.87 -7.38
N LYS A 7 -11.61 -7.83 -8.22
CA LYS A 7 -10.91 -7.91 -9.51
C LYS A 7 -9.58 -7.20 -9.46
N THR A 8 -8.58 -7.78 -10.11
CA THR A 8 -7.26 -7.16 -10.26
C THR A 8 -7.35 -5.83 -11.01
N SER A 9 -8.25 -5.70 -12.00
CA SER A 9 -8.44 -4.46 -12.75
C SER A 9 -8.96 -3.32 -11.87
N GLU A 10 -9.90 -3.59 -10.97
CA GLU A 10 -10.43 -2.62 -10.00
C GLU A 10 -9.32 -2.19 -9.02
N TYR A 11 -8.56 -3.16 -8.48
CA TYR A 11 -7.40 -2.89 -7.62
C TYR A 11 -6.35 -2.00 -8.27
N LEU A 12 -5.97 -2.30 -9.52
CA LEU A 12 -4.99 -1.52 -10.26
C LEU A 12 -5.52 -0.12 -10.60
N ALA A 13 -6.80 0.00 -10.96
CA ALA A 13 -7.43 1.28 -11.22
C ALA A 13 -7.49 2.15 -9.96
N ASP A 14 -7.82 1.56 -8.81
CA ASP A 14 -7.80 2.25 -7.53
C ASP A 14 -6.40 2.74 -7.19
N ILE A 15 -5.40 1.85 -7.22
CA ILE A 15 -4.01 2.25 -6.98
C ILE A 15 -3.59 3.39 -7.90
N LEU A 16 -3.89 3.28 -9.20
CA LEU A 16 -3.52 4.30 -10.17
C LEU A 16 -4.20 5.64 -9.87
N ASP A 17 -5.50 5.66 -9.58
CA ASP A 17 -6.24 6.87 -9.19
C ASP A 17 -5.59 7.55 -7.96
N LYS A 18 -5.14 6.76 -6.97
CA LYS A 18 -4.55 7.32 -5.74
C LYS A 18 -3.12 7.81 -5.99
N VAL A 19 -2.33 7.10 -6.81
CA VAL A 19 -1.01 7.54 -7.25
C VAL A 19 -1.11 8.83 -8.07
N SER A 20 -2.06 8.91 -9.00
CA SER A 20 -2.32 10.13 -9.78
C SER A 20 -2.81 11.30 -8.93
N ARG A 21 -3.35 11.03 -7.73
CA ARG A 21 -3.70 12.05 -6.71
C ARG A 21 -2.55 12.32 -5.74
N GLU A 22 -1.32 12.15 -6.21
CA GLU A 22 -0.10 12.47 -5.46
C GLU A 22 0.09 11.58 -4.22
N THR A 23 -0.16 10.27 -4.30
CA THR A 23 0.38 9.34 -3.29
C THR A 23 1.88 9.15 -3.53
N GLN A 24 2.69 9.38 -2.49
CA GLN A 24 4.16 9.33 -2.59
C GLN A 24 4.75 7.98 -2.20
N TYR A 25 4.10 7.27 -1.27
CA TYR A 25 4.64 6.04 -0.72
C TYR A 25 3.62 4.93 -0.65
N TYR A 26 4.11 3.70 -0.66
CA TYR A 26 3.29 2.52 -0.57
C TYR A 26 3.97 1.41 0.24
N VAL A 27 3.19 0.49 0.77
CA VAL A 27 3.69 -0.83 1.16
C VAL A 27 2.66 -1.87 0.72
N GLN A 28 3.16 -2.97 0.17
CA GLN A 28 2.32 -4.08 -0.28
C GLN A 28 2.75 -5.36 0.44
N LEU A 29 1.76 -6.07 0.99
CA LEU A 29 1.97 -7.34 1.67
C LEU A 29 0.87 -8.34 1.28
N ASP A 30 1.28 -9.59 1.08
CA ASP A 30 0.35 -10.71 0.92
C ASP A 30 0.26 -11.44 2.25
N VAL A 31 -0.93 -11.43 2.87
CA VAL A 31 -1.18 -12.01 4.19
C VAL A 31 -2.04 -13.26 4.07
N PRO A 32 -1.88 -14.25 4.97
CA PRO A 32 -2.80 -15.37 5.08
C PRO A 32 -4.25 -14.91 5.27
N LEU A 33 -5.19 -15.56 4.57
CA LEU A 33 -6.61 -15.20 4.57
C LEU A 33 -7.22 -15.27 5.97
N ASP A 34 -6.85 -16.28 6.76
CA ASP A 34 -7.26 -16.48 8.15
C ASP A 34 -6.82 -15.36 9.11
N ARG A 35 -5.75 -14.63 8.77
CA ARG A 35 -5.23 -13.51 9.56
C ARG A 35 -5.58 -12.14 8.99
N ALA A 36 -6.16 -12.09 7.80
CA ALA A 36 -6.37 -10.85 7.08
C ALA A 36 -7.26 -9.87 7.85
N GLU A 37 -8.35 -10.35 8.45
CA GLU A 37 -9.28 -9.53 9.24
C GLU A 37 -8.58 -8.82 10.41
N GLY A 38 -7.85 -9.57 11.24
CA GLY A 38 -7.13 -8.99 12.37
C GLY A 38 -6.04 -7.98 11.96
N ILE A 39 -5.39 -8.19 10.81
CA ILE A 39 -4.40 -7.24 10.27
C ILE A 39 -5.09 -5.98 9.74
N ILE A 40 -6.23 -6.11 9.05
CA ILE A 40 -7.02 -4.98 8.56
C ILE A 40 -7.52 -4.15 9.74
N GLU A 41 -8.08 -4.76 10.79
CA GLU A 41 -8.52 -4.06 12.00
C GLU A 41 -7.38 -3.31 12.69
N LYS A 42 -6.19 -3.95 12.75
CA LYS A 42 -4.98 -3.33 13.29
C LYS A 42 -4.61 -2.07 12.49
N PHE A 43 -4.58 -2.15 11.16
CA PHE A 43 -4.30 -1.00 10.31
C PHE A 43 -5.40 0.07 10.40
N GLN A 44 -6.66 -0.34 10.51
CA GLN A 44 -7.79 0.56 10.65
C GLN A 44 -7.66 1.45 11.89
N LYS A 45 -7.30 0.86 13.04
CA LYS A 45 -7.06 1.60 14.28
C LYS A 45 -5.79 2.44 14.21
N ARG A 46 -4.69 1.86 13.70
CA ARG A 46 -3.38 2.52 13.62
C ARG A 46 -3.38 3.79 12.78
N TYR A 47 -4.10 3.76 11.66
CA TYR A 47 -4.05 4.80 10.63
C TYR A 47 -5.35 5.60 10.48
N ASP A 48 -6.26 5.49 11.45
CA ASP A 48 -7.57 6.13 11.43
C ASP A 48 -8.31 5.90 10.09
N LEU A 49 -8.31 4.66 9.58
CA LEU A 49 -8.80 4.37 8.23
C LEU A 49 -10.32 4.48 8.10
N ASP A 50 -11.05 4.44 9.22
CA ASP A 50 -12.49 4.69 9.29
C ASP A 50 -12.77 6.19 9.22
N GLN A 51 -12.81 6.70 8.00
CA GLN A 51 -13.02 8.11 7.72
C GLN A 51 -13.74 8.28 6.39
N THR A 52 -14.59 9.30 6.33
CA THR A 52 -15.19 9.75 5.07
C THR A 52 -14.16 10.45 4.19
N ALA A 53 -14.41 10.53 2.88
CA ALA A 53 -13.56 11.28 1.96
C ALA A 53 -13.35 12.76 2.39
N ARG A 54 -14.38 13.37 3.00
CA ARG A 54 -14.29 14.73 3.54
C ARG A 54 -13.32 14.82 4.72
N GLN A 55 -13.41 13.90 5.68
CA GLN A 55 -12.50 13.85 6.82
C GLN A 55 -11.06 13.56 6.38
N ARG A 56 -10.89 12.62 5.44
CA ARG A 56 -9.60 12.31 4.81
C ARG A 56 -8.95 13.57 4.23
N ASN A 57 -9.68 14.30 3.39
CA ASN A 57 -9.17 15.50 2.73
C ASN A 57 -8.88 16.64 3.72
N TYR A 58 -9.66 16.76 4.79
CA TYR A 58 -9.37 17.73 5.84
C TYR A 58 -8.08 17.37 6.60
N ARG A 59 -7.89 16.11 6.98
CA ARG A 59 -6.68 15.63 7.65
C ARG A 59 -5.43 15.77 6.78
N LEU A 60 -5.55 15.55 5.47
CA LEU A 60 -4.43 15.67 4.53
C LEU A 60 -3.82 17.08 4.49
N LYS A 61 -4.56 18.11 4.90
CA LYS A 61 -4.03 19.47 5.05
C LYS A 61 -3.14 19.63 6.28
N GLN A 62 -3.18 18.69 7.22
CA GLN A 62 -2.54 18.81 8.54
C GLN A 62 -1.50 17.73 8.78
N LYS A 63 -1.77 16.49 8.34
CA LYS A 63 -0.91 15.33 8.57
C LYS A 63 -0.97 14.35 7.38
N PRO A 64 0.03 13.47 7.24
CA PRO A 64 -0.02 12.36 6.28
C PRO A 64 -1.28 11.52 6.46
N VAL A 65 -1.85 11.07 5.35
CA VAL A 65 -3.04 10.20 5.35
C VAL A 65 -2.71 8.89 4.67
N VAL A 66 -3.18 7.80 5.28
CA VAL A 66 -3.03 6.45 4.75
C VAL A 66 -4.37 5.93 4.24
N ASP A 67 -4.32 5.29 3.10
CA ASP A 67 -5.40 4.51 2.52
C ASP A 67 -4.96 3.05 2.38
N LEU A 68 -5.91 2.14 2.52
CA LEU A 68 -5.71 0.70 2.37
C LEU A 68 -6.54 0.20 1.19
N VAL A 69 -5.90 -0.43 0.23
CA VAL A 69 -6.57 -1.16 -0.87
C VAL A 69 -6.36 -2.65 -0.62
N VAL A 70 -7.46 -3.39 -0.54
CA VAL A 70 -7.52 -4.82 -0.27
C VAL A 70 -7.89 -5.54 -1.56
N LEU A 71 -7.12 -6.54 -1.97
CA LEU A 71 -7.43 -7.39 -3.10
C LEU A 71 -7.56 -8.85 -2.68
N LEU A 72 -8.72 -9.43 -2.98
CA LEU A 72 -8.99 -10.86 -2.90
C LEU A 72 -9.56 -11.33 -4.24
N ASN A 73 -8.68 -11.69 -5.17
CA ASN A 73 -9.07 -12.30 -6.45
C ASN A 73 -8.99 -13.83 -6.39
N GLN A 74 -9.45 -14.50 -7.44
CA GLN A 74 -9.45 -15.97 -7.49
C GLN A 74 -8.06 -16.58 -7.34
N SER A 75 -7.01 -15.94 -7.86
CA SER A 75 -5.63 -16.44 -7.75
C SER A 75 -5.11 -16.39 -6.32
N LEU A 76 -5.36 -15.29 -5.61
CA LEU A 76 -5.00 -15.10 -4.21
C LEU A 76 -5.83 -16.02 -3.30
N LEU A 77 -7.13 -16.19 -3.59
CA LEU A 77 -7.99 -17.12 -2.88
C LEU A 77 -7.51 -18.57 -2.98
N LYS A 78 -7.05 -19.01 -4.17
CA LYS A 78 -6.50 -20.36 -4.37
C LYS A 78 -5.26 -20.67 -3.52
N ILE A 79 -4.50 -19.64 -3.16
CA ILE A 79 -3.32 -19.77 -2.30
C ILE A 79 -3.59 -19.28 -0.87
N GLU A 80 -4.86 -19.10 -0.52
CA GLU A 80 -5.33 -18.64 0.80
C GLU A 80 -4.65 -17.36 1.29
N LYS A 81 -4.45 -16.40 0.38
CA LYS A 81 -3.88 -15.09 0.69
C LYS A 81 -4.82 -13.95 0.34
N VAL A 82 -4.62 -12.83 1.01
CA VAL A 82 -5.18 -11.52 0.68
C VAL A 82 -4.04 -10.56 0.46
N ARG A 83 -4.14 -9.73 -0.57
CA ARG A 83 -3.18 -8.66 -0.82
C ARG A 83 -3.67 -7.37 -0.17
N LEU A 84 -2.80 -6.77 0.64
CA LEU A 84 -3.03 -5.49 1.27
C LEU A 84 -2.02 -4.49 0.70
N CYS A 85 -2.50 -3.32 0.29
CA CYS A 85 -1.67 -2.22 -0.17
C CYS A 85 -2.02 -0.97 0.63
N LEU A 86 -1.09 -0.54 1.49
CA LEU A 86 -1.18 0.75 2.15
C LEU A 86 -0.55 1.80 1.23
N LEU A 87 -1.23 2.93 1.11
CA LEU A 87 -0.84 4.07 0.28
C LEU A 87 -0.78 5.29 1.19
N CYS A 88 0.36 5.98 1.22
CA CYS A 88 0.55 7.16 2.03
C CYS A 88 0.62 8.41 1.15
N THR A 89 -0.30 9.34 1.39
CA THR A 89 -0.34 10.66 0.77
C THR A 89 0.14 11.69 1.80
N LEU A 90 1.16 12.46 1.45
CA LEU A 90 1.67 13.56 2.26
C LEU A 90 0.90 14.87 1.98
N PRO A 91 0.76 15.75 2.99
CA PRO A 91 0.40 17.15 2.79
C PRO A 91 1.34 17.81 1.80
N GLU A 92 0.83 18.73 0.98
CA GLU A 92 1.58 19.41 -0.09
C GLU A 92 2.90 20.01 0.41
N GLU A 93 2.86 20.67 1.56
CA GLU A 93 4.01 21.31 2.23
C GLU A 93 5.16 20.34 2.61
N LEU A 94 4.85 19.05 2.71
CA LEU A 94 5.82 18.01 3.09
C LEU A 94 6.36 17.22 1.88
N ARG A 95 5.76 17.37 0.69
CA ARG A 95 6.12 16.55 -0.49
C ARG A 95 7.49 16.88 -1.07
N GLU A 96 7.88 18.14 -1.05
CA GLU A 96 9.15 18.60 -1.63
C GLU A 96 10.36 18.23 -0.77
N LYS A 97 10.12 18.00 0.53
CA LYS A 97 11.15 17.55 1.46
C LYS A 97 11.21 16.04 1.33
N LYS A 98 12.28 15.49 0.73
CA LYS A 98 12.56 14.04 0.70
C LYS A 98 12.74 13.52 2.14
N GLN A 99 11.64 13.30 2.83
CA GLN A 99 11.57 12.85 4.21
C GLN A 99 11.25 11.36 4.25
N ASP A 100 11.66 10.72 5.34
CA ASP A 100 11.31 9.34 5.61
C ASP A 100 9.82 9.25 5.98
N CYS A 101 9.05 8.56 5.15
CA CYS A 101 7.62 8.35 5.37
C CYS A 101 7.35 7.66 6.70
N SER A 102 8.23 6.74 7.11
CA SER A 102 8.07 5.97 8.35
C SER A 102 8.15 6.89 9.56
N GLU A 103 9.09 7.83 9.56
CA GLU A 103 9.24 8.83 10.62
C GLU A 103 8.06 9.81 10.65
N LEU A 104 7.59 10.24 9.48
CA LEU A 104 6.40 11.10 9.36
C LEU A 104 5.14 10.43 9.92
N LEU A 105 4.92 9.16 9.58
CA LEU A 105 3.80 8.38 10.11
C LEU A 105 3.95 8.14 11.61
N ARG A 106 5.17 7.90 12.09
CA ARG A 106 5.45 7.75 13.52
C ARG A 106 4.97 8.95 14.32
N ILE A 107 5.34 10.14 13.89
CA ILE A 107 4.98 11.40 14.57
C ILE A 107 3.48 11.67 14.42
N ALA A 108 2.92 11.49 13.22
CA ALA A 108 1.53 11.85 12.91
C ALA A 108 0.47 10.95 13.57
N TYR A 109 0.84 9.68 13.86
CA TYR A 109 -0.05 8.69 14.45
C TYR A 109 0.41 8.19 15.82
N GLY A 110 1.52 8.73 16.35
CA GLY A 110 2.04 8.35 17.67
C GLY A 110 2.48 6.89 17.75
N LEU A 111 3.11 6.37 16.69
CA LEU A 111 3.47 4.96 16.57
C LEU A 111 4.80 4.65 17.26
N ASP A 112 4.96 3.41 17.71
CA ASP A 112 6.26 2.90 18.15
C ASP A 112 7.12 2.47 16.94
N LYS A 113 8.45 2.36 17.14
CA LYS A 113 9.36 1.88 16.08
C LYS A 113 9.04 0.47 15.58
N SER A 114 8.48 -0.39 16.44
CA SER A 114 8.05 -1.75 16.09
C SER A 114 6.78 -1.79 15.23
N GLU A 115 6.12 -0.65 15.10
CA GLU A 115 4.83 -0.53 14.42
C GLU A 115 4.95 0.04 13.01
N LEU A 116 6.15 0.46 12.59
CA LEU A 116 6.38 1.07 11.30
C LEU A 116 6.48 0.02 10.20
N GLU A 117 5.66 0.17 9.16
CA GLU A 117 5.80 -0.58 7.93
C GLU A 117 6.90 0.04 7.05
N PRO A 118 7.63 -0.78 6.28
CA PRO A 118 8.67 -0.31 5.38
C PRO A 118 8.03 0.29 4.12
N PHE A 119 7.62 1.55 4.21
CA PHE A 119 7.05 2.28 3.08
C PHE A 119 8.12 2.55 2.02
N GLU A 120 7.82 2.17 0.78
CA GLU A 120 8.64 2.40 -0.41
C GLU A 120 8.11 3.61 -1.17
N SER A 121 8.99 4.37 -1.81
CA SER A 121 8.56 5.49 -2.65
C SER A 121 7.96 4.97 -3.96
N VAL A 122 6.82 5.52 -4.38
CA VAL A 122 6.21 5.22 -5.69
C VAL A 122 7.13 5.63 -6.84
N GLN A 123 8.04 6.58 -6.62
CA GLN A 123 9.02 7.01 -7.61
C GLN A 123 10.26 6.10 -7.69
N ASP A 124 10.41 5.15 -6.75
CA ASP A 124 11.51 4.20 -6.78
C ASP A 124 11.36 3.27 -7.99
N ARG A 125 12.34 3.35 -8.90
CA ARG A 125 12.35 2.54 -10.13
C ARG A 125 12.72 1.09 -9.86
N GLN A 126 13.39 0.79 -8.75
CA GLN A 126 13.79 -0.57 -8.36
C GLN A 126 12.62 -1.32 -7.73
N ASN A 127 11.83 -0.63 -6.90
CA ASN A 127 10.65 -1.16 -6.24
C ASN A 127 9.38 -0.53 -6.83
N ARG A 128 8.97 -1.02 -8.00
CA ARG A 128 7.69 -0.59 -8.59
C ARG A 128 6.55 -1.33 -7.92
N LEU A 129 5.55 -0.57 -7.45
CA LEU A 129 4.31 -1.04 -6.80
C LEU A 129 3.62 -2.23 -7.51
N ILE A 130 3.78 -2.36 -8.83
CA ILE A 130 3.12 -3.38 -9.65
C ILE A 130 3.98 -4.65 -9.86
N TYR A 131 5.30 -4.60 -9.65
CA TYR A 131 6.20 -5.70 -10.04
C TYR A 131 6.20 -6.90 -9.07
N ARG A 132 5.60 -6.78 -7.88
CA ARG A 132 5.48 -7.88 -6.91
C ARG A 132 4.21 -8.71 -7.17
N THR A 133 4.12 -9.38 -8.32
CA THR A 133 3.12 -10.43 -8.53
C THR A 133 3.46 -11.62 -7.63
N ALA A 134 2.48 -12.11 -6.85
CA ALA A 134 2.58 -13.29 -5.97
C ALA A 134 2.91 -14.59 -6.72
N ILE A 135 3.07 -14.53 -8.04
CA ILE A 135 3.51 -15.62 -8.90
C ILE A 135 5.05 -15.57 -8.97
N GLN A 136 5.72 -15.66 -7.81
CA GLN A 136 7.00 -16.34 -7.81
C GLN A 136 6.66 -17.83 -7.78
N VAL A 137 6.52 -18.37 -8.99
CA VAL A 137 6.63 -19.80 -9.27
C VAL A 137 7.84 -20.31 -8.49
N GLY A 138 7.69 -21.50 -7.89
CA GLY A 138 8.80 -22.16 -7.23
C GLY A 138 10.04 -22.24 -8.10
N GLU A 139 11.15 -22.45 -7.40
CA GLU A 139 12.44 -22.93 -7.89
C GLU A 139 13.43 -21.89 -8.43
N ASN A 140 14.59 -21.90 -7.77
CA ASN A 140 15.93 -21.94 -8.35
C ASN A 140 16.25 -21.09 -9.58
N LYS A 141 17.21 -20.18 -9.36
CA LYS A 141 18.37 -19.87 -10.23
C LYS A 141 18.16 -19.81 -11.76
N GLN A 142 18.65 -18.67 -12.27
CA GLN A 142 19.28 -18.43 -13.58
C GLN A 142 18.45 -17.74 -14.67
N SER A 143 18.95 -16.52 -14.97
CA SER A 143 19.11 -15.87 -16.27
C SER A 143 17.88 -15.67 -17.17
N ALA A 144 17.66 -14.40 -17.51
CA ALA A 144 16.87 -13.94 -18.63
C ALA A 144 17.25 -14.64 -19.95
N PRO A 145 16.32 -14.62 -20.92
CA PRO A 145 16.73 -14.10 -22.23
C PRO A 145 15.80 -13.03 -22.79
N VAL A 146 16.47 -12.15 -23.53
CA VAL A 146 16.00 -11.11 -24.43
C VAL A 146 15.15 -11.71 -25.55
N TYR A 147 14.11 -11.00 -25.99
CA TYR A 147 13.63 -11.10 -27.36
C TYR A 147 13.38 -9.70 -27.93
N GLU A 148 14.11 -9.40 -29.01
CA GLU A 148 13.88 -8.29 -29.93
C GLU A 148 12.63 -8.56 -30.78
N LEU A 149 11.86 -7.51 -31.05
CA LEU A 149 11.08 -7.32 -32.28
C LEU A 149 11.10 -5.83 -32.64
#